data_AF-A0A0C2YBT7-F1
#
_entry.id   AF-A0A0C2YBT7-F1
#
_cell.length_a   1.000
_cell.length_b   1.000
_cell.length_c   1.000
_cell.angle_alpha   90.00
_cell.angle_beta   90.00
_cell.angle_gamma   90.00
#
_symmetry.space_group_name_H-M   'P 1'
#
loop_
_entity.id
_entity.type
_entity.pdbx_description
1 polymer ?
#
loop_
_entity_poly.entity_id
_entity_poly.type
_entity_poly.pdbx_seq_one_letter_code
_entity_poly.pdbx_strand_id
1 'polypeptide(L)'
;MKTCQYTDLHYIPAGKTREETRKTVIVAGTYKIECCPFPRVDEELEYICKMAKQWIKSWRNPFATASWIHLVLVRCHPFEDGNGRIVRLLASIPLINHGYPPISVGLAQRADYYAAINKAYEGDHNALIECMLQGMKETIASVQSL
;
A
#
# COMPACT_ATOMS: atom_id res chain seq x y z
N MET A 1 -12.06 3.41 5.18
CA MET A 1 -11.89 3.74 3.76
C MET A 1 -12.80 2.88 2.90
N LYS A 2 -13.85 3.46 2.32
CA LYS A 2 -14.68 2.81 1.28
C LYS A 2 -14.00 3.09 -0.06
N THR A 3 -13.09 2.24 -0.51
CA THR A 3 -12.56 2.33 -1.88
C THR A 3 -13.54 1.65 -2.81
N CYS A 4 -14.06 2.40 -3.78
CA CYS A 4 -14.77 1.93 -4.97
C CYS A 4 -15.95 0.96 -4.72
N GLN A 5 -16.99 1.45 -4.05
CA GLN A 5 -18.33 0.86 -4.14
C GLN A 5 -19.09 1.63 -5.22
N TYR A 6 -19.22 1.05 -6.42
CA TYR A 6 -20.03 1.62 -7.49
C TYR A 6 -21.48 1.15 -7.29
N THR A 7 -22.42 2.08 -7.35
CA THR A 7 -23.85 1.80 -7.32
C THR A 7 -24.37 1.29 -8.67
N ASP A 8 -23.62 1.55 -9.74
CA ASP A 8 -23.99 1.28 -11.12
C ASP A 8 -22.86 0.54 -11.87
N LEU A 9 -23.20 -0.09 -13.00
CA LEU A 9 -22.22 -0.72 -13.90
C LEU A 9 -21.25 0.34 -14.44
N HIS A 10 -20.04 0.35 -13.90
CA HIS A 10 -18.99 1.29 -14.28
C HIS A 10 -17.78 0.53 -14.83
N TYR A 11 -17.29 0.92 -16.00
CA TYR A 11 -16.07 0.37 -16.59
C TYR A 11 -14.84 0.98 -15.93
N ILE A 12 -13.97 0.11 -15.40
CA ILE A 12 -12.69 0.49 -14.83
C ILE A 12 -11.59 -0.02 -15.78
N PRO A 13 -10.80 0.87 -16.39
CA PRO A 13 -9.75 0.46 -17.31
C PRO A 13 -8.60 -0.18 -16.53
N ALA A 14 -8.53 -1.52 -16.57
CA ALA A 14 -7.49 -2.27 -15.88
C ALA A 14 -6.09 -1.93 -16.43
N GLY A 15 -5.16 -1.67 -15.53
CA GLY A 15 -3.76 -1.37 -15.89
C GLY A 15 -3.53 0.04 -16.42
N LYS A 16 -4.56 0.88 -16.56
CA LYS A 16 -4.41 2.30 -16.91
C LYS A 16 -4.24 3.14 -15.65
N THR A 17 -3.19 3.97 -15.64
CA THR A 17 -2.96 4.90 -14.53
C THR A 17 -3.96 6.05 -14.61
N ARG A 18 -4.12 6.75 -13.49
CA ARG A 18 -4.99 7.92 -13.43
C ARG A 18 -4.51 9.07 -14.30
N GLU A 19 -3.24 9.11 -14.68
CA GLU A 19 -2.74 10.06 -15.67
C GLU A 19 -3.45 9.88 -17.01
N GLU A 20 -3.56 8.64 -17.47
CA GLU A 20 -4.29 8.30 -18.69
C GLU A 20 -5.80 8.50 -18.53
N THR A 21 -6.37 8.08 -17.39
CA THR A 21 -7.83 8.19 -17.18
C THR A 21 -8.30 9.58 -16.77
N ARG A 22 -7.36 10.48 -16.44
CA ARG A 22 -7.58 11.85 -15.97
C ARG A 22 -8.48 11.96 -14.74
N LYS A 23 -8.46 10.95 -13.87
CA LYS A 23 -9.28 10.93 -12.65
C LYS A 23 -8.49 11.34 -11.42
N THR A 24 -9.03 12.31 -10.68
CA THR A 24 -8.55 12.63 -9.33
C THR A 24 -9.25 11.75 -8.32
N VAL A 25 -8.47 11.15 -7.41
CA VAL A 25 -9.01 10.36 -6.30
C VAL A 25 -8.80 11.14 -5.01
N ILE A 26 -9.89 11.33 -4.28
CA ILE A 26 -9.87 11.85 -2.91
C ILE A 26 -10.26 10.68 -2.00
N VAL A 27 -9.34 10.34 -1.10
CA VAL A 27 -9.62 9.30 -0.11
C VAL A 27 -10.36 9.95 1.05
N ALA A 28 -11.66 9.67 1.13
CA ALA A 28 -12.51 10.12 2.24
C ALA A 28 -12.48 9.10 3.40
N GLY A 29 -12.08 9.57 4.58
CA GLY A 29 -12.09 8.86 5.86
C GLY A 29 -12.14 9.86 7.03
N THR A 30 -11.49 9.56 8.16
CA THR A 30 -11.31 10.52 9.27
C THR A 30 -10.56 11.78 8.83
N TYR A 31 -9.65 11.63 7.86
CA TYR A 31 -8.91 12.72 7.22
C TYR A 31 -9.19 12.70 5.72
N LYS A 32 -9.22 13.89 5.09
CA LYS A 32 -9.19 14.02 3.63
C LYS A 32 -7.74 13.99 3.19
N ILE A 33 -7.33 12.90 2.54
CA ILE A 33 -5.99 12.77 1.98
C ILE A 33 -6.09 12.98 0.48
N GLU A 34 -5.48 14.06 0.02
CA GLU A 34 -5.28 14.31 -1.40
C GLU A 34 -4.13 13.42 -1.88
N CYS A 35 -4.44 12.54 -2.84
CA CYS A 35 -3.46 11.68 -3.47
C CYS A 35 -2.69 12.46 -4.54
N CYS A 36 -1.67 11.83 -5.15
CA CYS A 36 -0.94 12.44 -6.26
C CYS A 36 -1.93 12.95 -7.35
N PRO A 37 -1.83 14.23 -7.77
CA PRO A 37 -2.69 14.77 -8.81
C PRO A 37 -2.46 13.97 -10.10
N PHE A 38 -3.55 13.69 -10.83
CA PHE A 38 -3.49 12.77 -11.96
C PHE A 38 -2.41 13.10 -13.02
N PRO A 39 -2.07 14.38 -13.35
CA PRO A 39 -1.06 14.68 -14.38
C PRO A 39 0.38 14.34 -13.99
N ARG A 40 0.62 13.90 -12.74
CA ARG A 40 1.95 13.58 -12.22
C ARG A 40 2.05 12.13 -11.75
N VAL A 41 1.05 11.31 -12.02
CA VAL A 41 1.00 9.95 -11.48
C VAL A 41 2.10 9.09 -12.08
N ASP A 42 2.38 9.20 -13.37
CA ASP A 42 3.39 8.39 -14.03
C ASP A 42 4.80 8.86 -13.63
N GLU A 43 5.03 10.18 -13.54
CA GLU A 43 6.26 10.77 -12.99
C GLU A 43 6.55 10.28 -11.55
N GLU A 44 5.54 10.31 -10.68
CA GLU A 44 5.65 9.86 -9.30
C GLU A 44 5.89 8.34 -9.22
N LEU A 45 5.23 7.55 -10.07
CA LEU A 45 5.44 6.10 -10.15
C LEU A 45 6.88 5.77 -10.56
N GLU A 46 7.43 6.46 -11.56
CA GLU A 46 8.82 6.27 -11.99
C GLU A 46 9.80 6.58 -10.85
N TYR A 47 9.57 7.69 -10.14
CA TYR A 47 10.35 8.06 -8.97
C TYR A 47 10.27 7.00 -7.87
N ILE A 48 9.06 6.57 -7.51
CA ILE A 48 8.83 5.52 -6.50
C ILE A 48 9.54 4.22 -6.90
N CYS A 49 9.45 3.81 -8.17
CA CYS A 49 10.09 2.59 -8.66
C CYS A 49 11.62 2.68 -8.58
N LYS A 50 12.20 3.83 -8.95
CA LYS A 50 13.64 4.07 -8.86
C LYS A 50 14.11 3.99 -7.41
N MET A 51 13.43 4.68 -6.51
CA MET A 51 13.78 4.70 -5.09
C MET A 51 13.57 3.33 -4.44
N ALA A 52 12.46 2.65 -4.71
CA ALA A 52 12.19 1.31 -4.19
C ALA A 52 13.30 0.32 -4.57
N LYS A 53 13.75 0.31 -5.83
CA LYS A 53 14.89 -0.52 -6.27
C LYS A 53 16.16 -0.22 -5.48
N GLN A 54 16.43 1.07 -5.23
CA GLN A 54 17.59 1.48 -4.44
C GLN A 54 17.46 1.03 -2.98
N TRP A 55 16.30 1.23 -2.34
CA TRP A 55 16.08 0.85 -0.94
C TRP A 55 16.12 -0.65 -0.74
N ILE A 56 15.47 -1.44 -1.61
CA ILE A 56 15.53 -2.90 -1.56
C ILE A 56 16.97 -3.42 -1.62
N LYS A 57 17.86 -2.74 -2.35
CA LYS A 57 19.28 -3.11 -2.45
C LYS A 57 20.13 -2.62 -1.27
N SER A 58 19.81 -1.47 -0.68
CA SER A 58 20.72 -0.75 0.22
C SER A 58 20.30 -0.72 1.69
N TRP A 59 19.00 -0.79 1.99
CA TRP A 59 18.51 -0.80 3.37
C TRP A 59 18.56 -2.19 3.98
N ARG A 60 19.18 -2.30 5.15
CA ARG A 60 19.29 -3.56 5.91
C ARG A 60 18.00 -3.97 6.61
N ASN A 61 17.06 -3.05 6.85
CA ASN A 61 15.80 -3.35 7.51
C ASN A 61 14.70 -3.55 6.45
N PRO A 62 14.26 -4.80 6.18
CA PRO A 62 13.24 -5.07 5.17
C PRO A 62 11.87 -4.55 5.56
N PHE A 63 11.55 -4.43 6.85
CA PHE A 63 10.28 -3.87 7.34
C PHE A 63 10.21 -2.36 7.15
N ALA A 64 11.30 -1.65 7.42
CA ALA A 64 11.37 -0.21 7.12
C ALA A 64 11.21 0.04 5.61
N THR A 65 11.87 -0.78 4.78
CA THR A 65 11.73 -0.71 3.32
C THR A 65 10.30 -1.00 2.87
N ALA A 66 9.66 -2.05 3.41
CA ALA A 66 8.28 -2.39 3.12
C ALA A 66 7.31 -1.29 3.52
N SER A 67 7.46 -0.72 4.73
CA SER A 67 6.66 0.39 5.24
C SER A 67 6.77 1.63 4.35
N TRP A 68 7.98 1.97 3.91
CA TRP A 68 8.19 3.09 3.00
C TRP A 68 7.52 2.85 1.63
N ILE A 69 7.79 1.71 0.98
CA ILE A 69 7.21 1.36 -0.34
C ILE A 69 5.68 1.38 -0.27
N HIS A 70 5.15 0.80 0.81
CA HIS A 70 3.72 0.77 1.06
C HIS A 70 3.14 2.18 1.12
N LEU A 71 3.67 3.02 2.02
CA LEU A 71 3.11 4.35 2.28
C LEU A 71 3.15 5.24 1.04
N VAL A 72 4.26 5.26 0.30
CA VAL A 72 4.40 6.11 -0.89
C VAL A 72 3.46 5.68 -2.02
N LEU A 73 3.25 4.37 -2.22
CA LEU A 73 2.32 3.87 -3.24
C LEU A 73 0.86 4.11 -2.85
N VAL A 74 0.50 3.99 -1.57
CA VAL A 74 -0.86 4.35 -1.10
C VAL A 74 -1.12 5.83 -1.33
N ARG A 75 -0.11 6.69 -1.11
CA ARG A 75 -0.20 8.14 -1.32
C ARG A 75 -0.29 8.52 -2.79
N CYS A 76 0.48 7.86 -3.63
CA CYS A 76 0.42 8.04 -5.08
C CYS A 76 -0.96 7.61 -5.62
N HIS A 77 -1.49 6.49 -5.12
CA HIS A 77 -2.77 5.92 -5.50
C HIS A 77 -2.95 5.83 -7.03
N PRO A 78 -2.04 5.20 -7.78
CA PRO A 78 -1.88 5.41 -9.22
C PRO A 78 -3.04 4.94 -10.10
N PHE A 79 -3.86 3.99 -9.64
CA PHE A 79 -4.95 3.40 -10.43
C PHE A 79 -6.33 3.84 -9.92
N GLU A 80 -7.39 3.58 -10.69
CA GLU A 80 -8.76 3.81 -10.22
C GLU A 80 -9.23 2.75 -9.21
N ASP A 81 -8.76 1.52 -9.35
CA ASP A 81 -8.99 0.42 -8.42
C ASP A 81 -7.75 -0.48 -8.36
N GLY A 82 -7.65 -1.30 -7.33
CA GLY A 82 -6.57 -2.28 -7.17
C GLY A 82 -5.36 -1.75 -6.40
N ASN A 83 -5.33 -0.46 -6.07
CA ASN A 83 -4.19 0.16 -5.37
C ASN A 83 -3.81 -0.61 -4.10
N GLY A 84 -4.76 -0.88 -3.20
CA GLY A 84 -4.46 -1.60 -1.96
C GLY A 84 -3.90 -3.02 -2.17
N ARG A 85 -4.29 -3.70 -3.27
CA ARG A 85 -3.79 -5.03 -3.63
C ARG A 85 -2.36 -4.95 -4.15
N ILE A 86 -2.11 -4.07 -5.12
CA ILE A 86 -0.78 -3.86 -5.70
C ILE A 86 0.21 -3.34 -4.67
N VAL A 87 -0.20 -2.38 -3.83
CA VAL A 87 0.62 -1.84 -2.73
C VAL A 87 1.15 -2.96 -1.84
N ARG A 88 0.27 -3.83 -1.32
CA ARG A 88 0.69 -4.92 -0.42
C ARG A 88 1.61 -5.91 -1.12
N LEU A 89 1.32 -6.23 -2.39
CA LEU A 89 2.16 -7.11 -3.19
C LEU A 89 3.57 -6.53 -3.36
N LEU A 90 3.69 -5.27 -3.81
CA LEU A 90 4.98 -4.62 -4.04
C LEU A 90 5.76 -4.38 -2.75
N ALA A 91 5.08 -3.93 -1.68
CA ALA A 91 5.70 -3.75 -0.38
C ALA A 91 6.18 -5.07 0.27
N SER A 92 5.67 -6.21 -0.18
CA SER A 92 6.13 -7.52 0.30
C SER A 92 7.48 -7.95 -0.29
N ILE A 93 7.91 -7.38 -1.43
CA ILE A 93 9.17 -7.75 -2.09
C ILE A 93 10.39 -7.73 -1.15
N PRO A 94 10.70 -6.64 -0.41
CA PRO A 94 11.85 -6.63 0.51
C PRO A 94 11.73 -7.69 1.61
N LEU A 95 10.52 -8.01 2.07
CA LEU A 95 10.27 -9.02 3.11
C LEU A 95 10.56 -10.43 2.59
N ILE A 96 10.04 -10.75 1.41
CA ILE A 96 10.25 -12.04 0.74
C ILE A 96 11.74 -12.26 0.44
N ASN A 97 12.45 -11.22 -0.03
CA ASN A 97 13.88 -11.29 -0.28
C ASN A 97 14.72 -11.64 0.98
N HIS A 98 14.17 -11.41 2.17
CA HIS A 98 14.80 -11.75 3.45
C HIS A 98 14.17 -12.98 4.13
N GLY A 99 13.34 -13.75 3.41
CA GLY A 99 12.74 -14.99 3.91
C GLY A 99 11.51 -14.80 4.81
N TYR A 100 10.96 -13.59 4.88
CA TYR A 100 9.71 -13.34 5.61
C TYR A 100 8.48 -13.61 4.73
N PRO A 101 7.34 -14.01 5.33
CA PRO A 101 6.07 -14.09 4.61
C PRO A 101 5.66 -12.74 4.00
N PRO A 102 4.85 -12.74 2.93
CA PRO A 102 4.29 -11.51 2.39
C PRO A 102 3.34 -10.84 3.39
N ILE A 103 3.08 -9.55 3.18
CA ILE A 103 2.13 -8.77 3.99
C ILE A 103 0.72 -9.37 3.83
N SER A 104 0.18 -9.84 4.94
CA SER A 104 -1.20 -10.30 5.08
C SER A 104 -1.93 -9.36 6.05
N VAL A 105 -3.14 -8.94 5.69
CA VAL A 105 -3.98 -8.10 6.56
C VAL A 105 -5.37 -8.70 6.56
N GLY A 106 -5.77 -9.25 7.70
CA GLY A 106 -7.08 -9.89 7.86
C GLY A 106 -8.23 -8.90 7.81
N LEU A 107 -9.44 -9.39 7.52
CA LEU A 107 -10.64 -8.55 7.52
C LEU A 107 -10.90 -7.91 8.90
N ALA A 108 -10.61 -8.63 9.97
CA ALA A 108 -10.75 -8.15 11.35
C ALA A 108 -9.81 -6.96 11.66
N GLN A 109 -8.57 -6.95 11.13
CA GLN A 109 -7.60 -5.87 11.34
C GLN A 109 -7.78 -4.68 10.41
N ARG A 110 -8.82 -4.68 9.55
CA ARG A 110 -8.97 -3.64 8.52
C ARG A 110 -9.02 -2.23 9.11
N ALA A 111 -9.64 -2.05 10.27
CA ALA A 111 -9.71 -0.76 10.95
C ALA A 111 -8.32 -0.32 11.45
N ASP A 112 -7.61 -1.21 12.14
CA ASP A 112 -6.26 -0.95 12.68
C ASP A 112 -5.25 -0.66 11.58
N TYR A 113 -5.34 -1.39 10.46
CA TYR A 113 -4.51 -1.16 9.29
C TYR A 113 -4.67 0.25 8.71
N TYR A 114 -5.92 0.76 8.62
CA TYR A 114 -6.13 2.14 8.17
C TYR A 114 -5.64 3.16 9.20
N ALA A 115 -5.80 2.89 10.50
CA ALA A 115 -5.26 3.75 11.54
C ALA A 115 -3.73 3.81 11.48
N ALA A 116 -3.07 2.67 11.25
CA ALA A 116 -1.64 2.57 11.09
C ALA A 116 -1.11 3.33 9.86
N ILE A 117 -1.82 3.28 8.73
CA ILE A 117 -1.50 4.09 7.55
C ILE A 117 -1.55 5.59 7.88
N ASN A 118 -2.58 6.04 8.61
CA ASN A 118 -2.70 7.45 8.98
C ASN A 118 -1.56 7.91 9.90
N LYS A 119 -1.19 7.10 10.89
CA LYS A 119 -0.02 7.37 11.74
C LYS A 119 1.28 7.43 10.95
N ALA A 120 1.43 6.54 9.96
CA ALA A 120 2.59 6.57 9.07
C ALA A 120 2.63 7.85 8.21
N TYR A 121 1.48 8.40 7.81
CA TYR A 121 1.44 9.73 7.16
C TYR A 121 1.88 10.88 8.07
N GLU A 122 1.68 10.73 9.38
CA GLU A 122 2.16 11.69 10.40
C GLU A 122 3.65 11.47 10.76
N GLY A 123 4.30 10.47 10.15
CA GLY A 123 5.72 10.16 10.34
C GLY A 123 5.99 8.97 11.26
N ASP A 124 4.96 8.41 11.93
CA ASP A 124 5.11 7.21 12.75
C ASP A 124 4.91 5.94 11.91
N HIS A 125 6.01 5.48 11.32
CA HIS A 125 6.04 4.24 10.53
C HIS A 125 5.94 2.96 11.37
N ASN A 126 6.14 3.04 12.70
CA ASN A 126 6.16 1.84 13.54
C ASN A 126 4.80 1.18 13.59
N ALA A 127 3.72 1.98 13.69
CA ALA A 127 2.35 1.45 13.69
C ALA A 127 2.06 0.59 12.43
N LEU A 128 2.55 1.02 11.26
CA LEU A 128 2.38 0.27 10.02
C LEU A 128 3.21 -1.02 10.01
N ILE A 129 4.45 -0.97 10.52
CA ILE A 129 5.32 -2.14 10.66
C ILE A 129 4.72 -3.16 11.63
N GLU A 130 4.21 -2.71 12.78
CA GLU A 130 3.54 -3.56 13.77
C GLU A 130 2.31 -4.24 13.18
N CYS A 131 1.50 -3.51 12.40
CA CYS A 131 0.36 -4.08 11.69
C CYS A 131 0.79 -5.19 10.71
N MET A 132 1.86 -4.97 9.93
CA MET A 132 2.41 -5.98 9.03
C MET A 132 2.90 -7.22 9.79
N LEU A 133 3.63 -7.02 10.89
CA LEU A 133 4.16 -8.09 11.74
C LEU A 133 3.03 -8.92 12.38
N GLN A 134 1.97 -8.26 12.84
CA GLN A 134 0.82 -8.95 13.42
C GLN A 134 0.14 -9.87 12.40
N GLY A 135 -0.10 -9.37 11.20
CA GLY A 135 -0.66 -10.18 10.12
C GLY A 135 0.23 -11.36 9.70
N MET A 136 1.55 -11.18 9.75
CA MET A 136 2.50 -12.29 9.53
C MET A 136 2.42 -13.35 10.63
N LYS A 137 2.42 -12.94 11.90
CA LYS A 137 2.33 -13.87 13.05
C LYS A 137 1.08 -14.73 12.97
N GLU A 138 -0.05 -14.13 12.65
CA GLU A 138 -1.32 -14.86 12.49
C GLU A 138 -1.30 -15.81 11.30
N THR A 139 -0.71 -15.39 10.18
CA THR A 139 -0.56 -16.25 9.00
C THR A 139 0.33 -17.45 9.31
N ILE A 140 1.47 -17.23 9.98
CA ILE A 140 2.37 -18.32 10.40
C ILE A 140 1.66 -19.26 11.37
N ALA A 141 0.97 -18.74 12.39
CA ALA A 141 0.23 -19.54 13.35
C ALA A 141 -0.85 -20.40 12.67
N SER A 142 -1.57 -19.83 11.70
CA SER A 142 -2.57 -20.54 10.91
C SER A 142 -1.96 -21.67 10.08
N VAL A 143 -0.78 -21.47 9.48
CA VAL A 143 -0.09 -22.51 8.71
C VAL A 143 0.48 -23.61 9.62
N GLN A 144 0.99 -23.24 10.79
CA GLN A 144 1.51 -24.20 11.78
C GLN A 144 0.42 -25.08 12.41
N SER A 145 -0.84 -24.64 12.38
CA SER A 145 -1.99 -25.40 12.87
C SER A 145 -2.61 -26.36 11.85
N LEU A 146 -2.09 -26.40 10.60
CA LEU A 146 -2.48 -27.37 9.56
C LEU A 146 -1.84 -28.73 9.81
#